data_AF-A0A353FDH2-F1
#
_entry.id   AF-A0A353FDH2-F1
#
_cell.length_a   1.000
_cell.length_b   1.000
_cell.length_c   1.000
_cell.angle_alpha   90.00
_cell.angle_beta   90.00
_cell.angle_gamma   90.00
#
_symmetry.space_group_name_H-M   'P 1'
#
loop_
_entity.id
_entity.type
_entity.pdbx_description
1 polymer ?
#
loop_
_entity_poly.entity_id
_entity_poly.type
_entity_poly.pdbx_seq_one_letter_code
_entity_poly.pdbx_strand_id
1 'polypeptide(L)'
;HGSGGNQPLPIEEAIGYMDPSIYELVRNFKKEKTGELCGLWNSRAIAGKGLSVILTKACVAKVGVAIANVLELRSLFVLCAPYTVKMVEEVGFEIITSLGEEGTFPYPKDDMIATALMIRDVAGLTKADRDKRDDIFNLRHIPRQVRKEQGTQGLLDIEYDLYIPHLDEEKEGFS
;
A
#
# COMPACT_ATOMS: atom_id res chain seq x y z
N HIS A 1 -4.52 -3.16 6.07
CA HIS A 1 -4.53 -4.10 7.20
C HIS A 1 -3.15 -4.08 7.87
N GLY A 2 -3.02 -4.09 9.20
CA GLY A 2 -1.71 -4.06 9.88
C GLY A 2 -1.45 -5.37 10.65
N SER A 3 -0.22 -5.89 10.61
CA SER A 3 0.11 -7.18 11.27
C SER A 3 0.34 -7.09 12.79
N GLY A 4 0.06 -5.94 13.41
CA GLY A 4 0.28 -5.68 14.85
C GLY A 4 -0.67 -6.43 15.80
N GLY A 5 -1.66 -7.16 15.27
CA GLY A 5 -2.56 -8.04 16.01
C GLY A 5 -2.29 -9.52 15.71
N ASN A 6 -2.94 -10.41 16.47
CA ASN A 6 -2.85 -11.87 16.29
C ASN A 6 -3.54 -12.39 15.01
N GLN A 7 -3.78 -11.51 14.02
CA GLN A 7 -4.48 -11.79 12.77
C GLN A 7 -3.49 -11.83 11.59
N PRO A 8 -3.64 -12.78 10.66
CA PRO A 8 -2.85 -12.84 9.43
C PRO A 8 -3.18 -11.65 8.51
N LEU A 9 -2.24 -11.27 7.65
CA LEU A 9 -2.50 -10.35 6.55
C LEU A 9 -3.43 -11.02 5.51
N PRO A 10 -4.33 -10.27 4.85
CA PRO A 10 -5.17 -10.82 3.78
C PRO A 10 -4.40 -11.60 2.70
N ILE A 11 -3.17 -11.21 2.35
CA ILE A 11 -2.31 -11.94 1.41
C ILE A 11 -1.93 -13.34 1.94
N GLU A 12 -1.70 -13.49 3.25
CA GLU A 12 -1.44 -14.81 3.86
C GLU A 12 -2.66 -15.72 3.71
N GLU A 13 -3.87 -15.19 3.90
CA GLU A 13 -5.13 -15.94 3.70
C GLU A 13 -5.39 -16.24 2.21
N ALA A 14 -5.06 -15.29 1.32
CA ALA A 14 -5.36 -15.36 -0.10
C ALA A 14 -4.49 -16.38 -0.86
N ILE A 15 -3.19 -16.42 -0.55
CA ILE A 15 -2.23 -17.23 -1.33
C ILE A 15 -1.47 -18.26 -0.49
N GLY A 16 -1.58 -18.24 0.83
CA GLY A 16 -0.79 -19.11 1.70
C GLY A 16 -1.10 -20.61 1.57
N TYR A 17 -2.25 -20.98 1.01
CA TYR A 17 -2.56 -22.38 0.66
C TYR A 17 -1.92 -22.81 -0.68
N MET A 18 -1.56 -21.85 -1.54
CA MET A 18 -0.88 -22.10 -2.82
C MET A 18 0.64 -22.05 -2.68
N ASP A 19 1.14 -21.09 -1.90
CA ASP A 19 2.56 -20.94 -1.58
C ASP A 19 2.75 -20.60 -0.09
N PRO A 20 3.06 -21.60 0.75
CA PRO A 20 3.27 -21.40 2.19
C PRO A 20 4.46 -20.50 2.56
N SER A 21 5.37 -20.20 1.62
CA SER A 21 6.53 -19.33 1.92
C SER A 21 6.12 -17.89 2.24
N ILE A 22 4.90 -17.46 1.87
CA ILE A 22 4.34 -16.16 2.28
C ILE A 22 4.30 -15.99 3.79
N TYR A 23 4.02 -17.05 4.56
CA TYR A 23 3.96 -16.95 6.03
C TYR A 23 5.33 -16.66 6.64
N GLU A 24 6.40 -17.21 6.07
CA GLU A 24 7.76 -16.90 6.50
C GLU A 24 8.16 -15.48 6.08
N LEU A 25 7.84 -15.10 4.84
CA LEU A 25 8.12 -13.76 4.33
C LEU A 25 7.44 -12.69 5.18
N VAL A 26 6.13 -12.80 5.43
CA VAL A 26 5.39 -11.87 6.27
C VAL A 26 5.96 -11.86 7.69
N ARG A 27 6.32 -13.01 8.26
CA ARG A 27 6.95 -13.10 9.60
C ARG A 27 8.30 -12.38 9.65
N ASN A 28 9.10 -12.44 8.59
CA ASN A 28 10.37 -11.73 8.49
C ASN A 28 10.17 -10.21 8.51
N PHE A 29 9.16 -9.71 7.80
CA PHE A 29 8.80 -8.29 7.79
C PHE A 29 7.96 -7.84 9.00
N LYS A 30 7.31 -8.77 9.71
CA LYS A 30 6.54 -8.49 10.94
C LYS A 30 7.43 -7.94 12.05
N LYS A 31 8.69 -8.40 12.13
CA LYS A 31 9.69 -7.87 13.07
C LYS A 31 9.96 -6.38 12.84
N GLU A 32 9.82 -5.92 11.60
CA GLU A 32 10.03 -4.53 11.18
C GLU A 32 8.72 -3.74 11.08
N LYS A 33 7.60 -4.32 11.55
CA LYS A 33 6.22 -3.83 11.42
C LYS A 33 5.80 -3.68 9.96
N THR A 34 4.94 -4.59 9.52
CA THR A 34 4.44 -4.60 8.13
C THR A 34 2.91 -4.55 8.08
N GLY A 35 2.40 -4.05 6.96
CA GLY A 35 0.98 -4.06 6.65
C GLY A 35 0.71 -4.48 5.22
N GLU A 36 -0.55 -4.39 4.83
CA GLU A 36 -1.01 -4.65 3.47
C GLU A 36 -1.94 -3.53 2.98
N LEU A 37 -1.68 -3.08 1.76
CA LEU A 37 -2.56 -2.25 0.95
C LEU A 37 -3.64 -3.15 0.34
N CYS A 38 -4.85 -3.09 0.88
CA CYS A 38 -5.98 -3.91 0.44
C CYS A 38 -7.24 -3.07 0.22
N GLY A 39 -8.17 -3.57 -0.59
CA GLY A 39 -9.53 -3.02 -0.67
C GLY A 39 -9.63 -1.63 -1.33
N LEU A 40 -8.83 -1.35 -2.36
CA LEU A 40 -8.99 -0.15 -3.17
C LEU A 40 -10.14 -0.33 -4.17
N TRP A 41 -11.22 0.45 -3.99
CA TRP A 41 -12.38 0.46 -4.89
C TRP A 41 -12.72 1.91 -5.26
N ASN A 42 -13.05 2.15 -6.53
CA ASN A 42 -13.67 3.40 -6.96
C ASN A 42 -15.01 3.09 -7.67
N SER A 43 -15.90 4.07 -7.74
CA SER A 43 -17.21 3.86 -8.37
C SER A 43 -17.04 3.63 -9.87
N ARG A 44 -17.91 2.80 -10.47
CA ARG A 44 -17.91 2.57 -11.92
C ARG A 44 -18.04 3.87 -12.72
N ALA A 45 -18.76 4.86 -12.17
CA ALA A 45 -18.96 6.18 -12.78
C ALA A 45 -17.67 6.99 -12.95
N ILE A 46 -16.60 6.64 -12.22
CA ILE A 46 -15.30 7.31 -12.26
C ILE A 46 -14.15 6.34 -12.61
N ALA A 47 -14.48 5.10 -12.98
CA ALA A 47 -13.51 4.12 -13.45
C ALA A 47 -12.79 4.65 -14.71
N GLY A 48 -11.50 4.33 -14.82
CA GLY A 48 -10.69 4.77 -15.95
C GLY A 48 -10.24 6.24 -15.90
N LYS A 49 -10.55 7.01 -14.85
CA LYS A 49 -10.15 8.43 -14.68
C LYS A 49 -8.76 8.67 -14.04
N GLY A 50 -8.00 7.62 -13.75
CA GLY A 50 -6.71 7.74 -13.05
C GLY A 50 -6.81 7.88 -11.53
N LEU A 51 -8.00 7.76 -10.95
CA LEU A 51 -8.19 7.87 -9.49
C LEU A 51 -7.48 6.76 -8.70
N SER A 52 -7.31 5.57 -9.27
CA SER A 52 -6.64 4.47 -8.57
C SER A 52 -5.19 4.82 -8.22
N VAL A 53 -4.43 5.48 -9.11
CA VAL A 53 -3.05 5.88 -8.79
C VAL A 53 -3.03 6.98 -7.73
N ILE A 54 -4.00 7.89 -7.77
CA ILE A 54 -4.16 8.95 -6.75
C ILE A 54 -4.43 8.33 -5.37
N LEU A 55 -5.37 7.37 -5.30
CA LEU A 55 -5.69 6.65 -4.06
C LEU A 55 -4.50 5.85 -3.54
N THR A 56 -3.76 5.17 -4.42
CA THR A 56 -2.55 4.43 -4.05
C THR A 56 -1.48 5.38 -3.50
N LYS A 57 -1.18 6.50 -4.17
CA LYS A 57 -0.27 7.56 -3.67
C LYS A 57 -0.71 8.04 -2.28
N ALA A 58 -1.98 8.37 -2.13
CA ALA A 58 -2.55 8.83 -0.86
C ALA A 58 -2.40 7.79 0.25
N CYS A 59 -2.59 6.51 -0.05
CA CYS A 59 -2.41 5.45 0.94
C CYS A 59 -0.96 5.30 1.38
N VAL A 60 -0.02 5.26 0.42
CA VAL A 60 1.43 5.19 0.73
C VAL A 60 1.91 6.44 1.46
N ALA A 61 1.35 7.61 1.14
CA ALA A 61 1.58 8.85 1.87
C ALA A 61 1.04 8.78 3.29
N LYS A 62 -0.20 8.31 3.48
CA LYS A 62 -0.83 8.15 4.80
C LYS A 62 -0.08 7.16 5.67
N VAL A 63 0.43 6.06 5.10
CA VAL A 63 1.34 5.15 5.82
C VAL A 63 2.61 5.89 6.23
N GLY A 64 3.20 6.69 5.34
CA GLY A 64 4.28 7.63 5.67
C GLY A 64 4.01 8.54 6.86
N VAL A 65 2.86 9.21 6.85
CA VAL A 65 2.40 10.08 7.95
C VAL A 65 2.22 9.26 9.22
N ALA A 66 1.65 8.06 9.12
CA ALA A 66 1.48 7.16 10.26
C ALA A 66 2.81 6.64 10.82
N ILE A 67 3.86 6.47 10.00
CA ILE A 67 5.22 6.11 10.44
C ILE A 67 5.88 7.24 11.20
N ALA A 68 5.78 8.46 10.66
CA ALA A 68 6.33 9.65 11.29
C ALA A 68 5.69 9.90 12.66
N ASN A 69 4.43 9.46 12.82
CA ASN A 69 3.67 9.71 14.03
C ASN A 69 3.68 8.52 15.02
N VAL A 70 3.25 7.28 14.67
CA VAL A 70 3.01 6.22 15.69
C VAL A 70 3.14 4.75 15.21
N LEU A 71 2.74 4.38 13.98
CA LEU A 71 2.58 2.96 13.58
C LEU A 71 3.89 2.25 13.17
N GLU A 72 4.97 2.98 12.92
CA GLU A 72 6.31 2.47 12.55
C GLU A 72 6.34 1.41 11.43
N LEU A 73 5.32 1.36 10.56
CA LEU A 73 5.27 0.41 9.44
C LEU A 73 6.47 0.63 8.49
N ARG A 74 7.32 -0.38 8.25
CA ARG A 74 8.47 -0.24 7.33
C ARG A 74 8.25 -0.85 5.96
N SER A 75 7.28 -1.76 5.85
CA SER A 75 6.93 -2.41 4.60
C SER A 75 5.42 -2.51 4.40
N LEU A 76 5.02 -2.63 3.13
CA LEU A 76 3.64 -2.84 2.71
C LEU A 76 3.58 -3.93 1.66
N PHE A 77 2.69 -4.90 1.84
CA PHE A 77 2.32 -5.87 0.82
C PHE A 77 1.13 -5.36 -0.01
N VAL A 78 0.98 -5.88 -1.22
CA VAL A 78 -0.23 -5.76 -2.04
C VAL A 78 -0.38 -7.02 -2.89
N LEU A 79 -1.62 -7.46 -3.07
CA LEU A 79 -2.00 -8.46 -4.06
C LEU A 79 -2.93 -7.79 -5.06
N CYS A 80 -2.55 -7.72 -6.33
CA CYS A 80 -3.32 -6.96 -7.32
C CYS A 80 -3.40 -7.66 -8.69
N ALA A 81 -4.35 -7.26 -9.52
CA ALA A 81 -4.49 -7.83 -10.86
C ALA A 81 -3.38 -7.32 -11.81
N PRO A 82 -2.96 -8.10 -12.83
CA PRO A 82 -1.87 -7.76 -13.75
C PRO A 82 -1.95 -6.36 -14.35
N TYR A 83 -3.15 -5.91 -14.72
CA TYR A 83 -3.37 -4.58 -15.32
C TYR A 83 -3.13 -3.41 -14.35
N THR A 84 -2.93 -3.67 -13.06
CA THR A 84 -2.63 -2.67 -12.02
C THR A 84 -1.18 -2.70 -11.54
N VAL A 85 -0.37 -3.69 -11.96
CA VAL A 85 1.02 -3.90 -11.52
C VAL A 85 1.85 -2.65 -11.76
N LYS A 86 1.89 -2.16 -13.01
CA LYS A 86 2.66 -0.97 -13.37
C LYS A 86 2.31 0.24 -12.49
N MET A 87 1.02 0.43 -12.20
CA MET A 87 0.56 1.55 -11.37
C MET A 87 1.10 1.49 -9.95
N VAL A 88 1.18 0.30 -9.35
CA VAL A 88 1.71 0.15 -7.98
C VAL A 88 3.24 0.19 -7.98
N GLU A 89 3.90 -0.27 -9.05
CA GLU A 89 5.35 -0.12 -9.21
C GLU A 89 5.77 1.35 -9.27
N GLU A 90 5.03 2.21 -9.97
CA GLU A 90 5.28 3.66 -10.02
C GLU A 90 5.30 4.31 -8.63
N VAL A 91 4.59 3.75 -7.64
CA VAL A 91 4.60 4.26 -6.24
C VAL A 91 5.58 3.51 -5.32
N GLY A 92 6.38 2.58 -5.86
CA GLY A 92 7.50 1.93 -5.21
C GLY A 92 7.30 0.47 -4.79
N PHE A 93 6.19 -0.17 -5.20
CA PHE A 93 6.06 -1.61 -5.02
C PHE A 93 6.98 -2.38 -5.98
N GLU A 94 7.53 -3.51 -5.53
CA GLU A 94 8.33 -4.43 -6.34
C GLU A 94 7.67 -5.81 -6.31
N ILE A 95 7.62 -6.49 -7.46
CA ILE A 95 7.13 -7.87 -7.55
C ILE A 95 7.95 -8.78 -6.63
N ILE A 96 7.27 -9.62 -5.86
CA ILE A 96 7.91 -10.60 -4.99
C ILE A 96 8.14 -11.87 -5.81
N THR A 97 9.18 -11.87 -6.63
CA THR A 97 9.46 -12.98 -7.57
C THR A 97 9.74 -14.32 -6.89
N SER A 98 10.08 -14.31 -5.60
CA SER A 98 10.28 -15.52 -4.80
C SER A 98 8.98 -16.23 -4.41
N LEU A 99 7.82 -15.70 -4.75
CA LEU A 99 6.51 -16.27 -4.43
C LEU A 99 5.81 -16.78 -5.70
N GLY A 100 5.11 -17.91 -5.63
CA GLY A 100 4.30 -18.43 -6.74
C GLY A 100 5.11 -18.62 -8.02
N GLU A 101 4.50 -18.28 -9.17
CA GLU A 101 5.20 -18.24 -10.45
C GLU A 101 5.67 -16.81 -10.72
N GLU A 102 6.91 -16.49 -10.33
CA GLU A 102 7.53 -15.15 -10.49
C GLU A 102 6.65 -14.01 -9.91
N GLY A 103 6.04 -14.27 -8.76
CA GLY A 103 5.14 -13.37 -8.05
C GLY A 103 3.66 -13.50 -8.43
N THR A 104 3.29 -14.42 -9.34
CA THR A 104 1.90 -14.57 -9.82
C THR A 104 1.19 -15.80 -9.27
N PHE A 105 -0.13 -15.68 -9.16
CA PHE A 105 -1.03 -16.66 -8.56
C PHE A 105 -2.36 -16.75 -9.31
N PRO A 106 -2.95 -17.96 -9.47
CA PRO A 106 -4.31 -18.13 -9.96
C PRO A 106 -5.32 -17.76 -8.86
N TYR A 107 -5.59 -16.45 -8.71
CA TYR A 107 -6.42 -15.89 -7.63
C TYR A 107 -7.26 -14.70 -8.15
N PRO A 108 -8.52 -14.52 -7.68
CA PRO A 108 -9.25 -15.35 -6.72
C PRO A 108 -9.88 -16.61 -7.30
N LYS A 109 -9.74 -16.84 -8.61
CA LYS A 109 -10.24 -18.00 -9.34
C LYS A 109 -9.13 -18.54 -10.24
N ASP A 110 -9.25 -19.80 -10.62
CA ASP A 110 -8.25 -20.48 -11.46
C ASP A 110 -8.03 -19.83 -12.83
N ASP A 111 -9.02 -19.08 -13.33
CA ASP A 111 -8.99 -18.35 -14.61
C ASP A 111 -8.54 -16.88 -14.46
N MET A 112 -8.19 -16.46 -13.26
CA MET A 112 -7.76 -15.10 -12.95
C MET A 112 -6.34 -15.10 -12.38
N ILE A 113 -5.55 -14.09 -12.75
CA ILE A 113 -4.20 -13.92 -12.20
C ILE A 113 -4.17 -12.75 -11.24
N ALA A 114 -3.47 -12.94 -10.12
CA ALA A 114 -3.05 -11.88 -9.22
C ALA A 114 -1.51 -11.89 -9.09
N THR A 115 -0.94 -10.74 -8.80
CA THR A 115 0.50 -10.52 -8.61
C THR A 115 0.76 -10.01 -7.21
N ALA A 116 1.69 -10.64 -6.49
CA ALA A 116 2.14 -10.24 -5.17
C ALA A 116 3.31 -9.25 -5.30
N LEU A 117 3.16 -8.07 -4.68
CA LEU A 117 4.19 -7.04 -4.64
C LEU A 117 4.40 -6.52 -3.23
N MET A 118 5.54 -5.88 -2.98
CA MET A 118 5.79 -5.17 -1.72
C MET A 118 6.61 -3.90 -1.87
N ILE A 119 6.37 -2.94 -0.98
CA ILE A 119 7.34 -1.89 -0.65
C ILE A 119 8.15 -2.38 0.56
N ARG A 120 9.49 -2.41 0.43
CA ARG A 120 10.40 -2.82 1.52
C ARG A 120 10.81 -1.68 2.45
N ASP A 121 10.79 -0.45 1.95
CA ASP A 121 11.10 0.76 2.70
C ASP A 121 10.12 1.87 2.30
N VAL A 122 9.04 1.97 3.05
CA VAL A 122 8.04 3.03 2.86
C VAL A 122 8.52 4.40 3.35
N ALA A 123 9.58 4.48 4.18
CA ALA A 123 10.13 5.77 4.58
C ALA A 123 10.92 6.39 3.42
N GLY A 124 11.80 5.59 2.81
CA GLY A 124 12.63 6.00 1.69
C GLY A 124 11.93 6.04 0.35
N LEU A 125 11.09 5.05 0.00
CA LEU A 125 10.47 4.91 -1.34
C LEU A 125 11.47 5.04 -2.50
N THR A 126 12.67 4.48 -2.34
CA THR A 126 13.75 4.58 -3.35
C THR A 126 13.43 3.91 -4.68
N LYS A 127 12.41 3.05 -4.70
CA LYS A 127 11.91 2.31 -5.86
C LYS A 127 10.75 2.98 -6.58
N ALA A 128 10.16 4.00 -5.97
CA ALA A 128 9.10 4.77 -6.61
C ALA A 128 9.66 5.66 -7.71
N ASP A 129 8.84 5.92 -8.73
CA ASP A 129 9.14 6.95 -9.73
C ASP A 129 9.37 8.29 -9.03
N ARG A 130 10.35 9.07 -9.53
CA ARG A 130 10.75 10.33 -8.88
C ARG A 130 9.58 11.26 -8.64
N ASP A 131 8.75 11.50 -9.66
CA ASP A 131 7.60 12.40 -9.56
C ASP A 131 6.56 11.88 -8.55
N LYS A 132 6.35 10.56 -8.49
CA LYS A 132 5.42 9.92 -7.55
C LYS A 132 5.95 9.98 -6.12
N ARG A 133 7.26 9.78 -5.94
CA ARG A 133 7.95 9.89 -4.66
C ARG A 133 7.85 11.32 -4.11
N ASP A 134 8.13 12.31 -4.94
CA ASP A 134 8.04 13.72 -4.58
C ASP A 134 6.60 14.10 -4.21
N ASP A 135 5.61 13.63 -4.97
CA ASP A 135 4.18 13.77 -4.63
C ASP A 135 3.84 13.16 -3.28
N ILE A 136 4.28 11.92 -3.02
CA ILE A 136 4.02 11.22 -1.77
C ILE A 136 4.67 11.95 -0.59
N PHE A 137 5.88 12.46 -0.75
CA PHE A 137 6.56 13.25 0.28
C PHE A 137 5.90 14.60 0.53
N ASN A 138 5.39 15.26 -0.51
CA ASN A 138 4.58 16.46 -0.35
C ASN A 138 3.30 16.18 0.46
N LEU A 139 2.58 15.09 0.14
CA LEU A 139 1.41 14.63 0.88
C LEU A 139 1.75 14.28 2.35
N ARG A 140 2.94 13.78 2.62
CA ARG A 140 3.40 13.53 4.01
C ARG A 140 3.67 14.83 4.77
N HIS A 141 4.30 15.79 4.11
CA HIS A 141 4.67 17.07 4.73
C HIS A 141 3.44 17.94 5.02
N ILE A 142 2.47 17.95 4.10
CA ILE A 142 1.21 18.69 4.21
C ILE A 142 0.05 17.68 4.09
N PRO A 143 -0.31 16.97 5.17
CA PRO A 143 -1.28 15.87 5.12
C PRO A 143 -2.73 16.33 4.89
N ARG A 144 -3.01 17.62 5.08
CA ARG A 144 -4.30 18.24 4.76
C ARG A 144 -4.11 19.28 3.68
N GLN A 145 -4.56 19.00 2.47
CA GLN A 145 -4.38 19.90 1.32
C GLN A 145 -5.41 19.65 0.21
N VAL A 146 -5.64 20.68 -0.60
CA VAL A 146 -6.46 20.60 -1.82
C VAL A 146 -5.53 20.75 -3.03
N ARG A 147 -5.61 19.83 -3.99
CA ARG A 147 -4.78 19.85 -5.21
C ARG A 147 -5.63 19.60 -6.45
N LYS A 148 -5.15 20.13 -7.59
CA LYS A 148 -5.57 19.67 -8.92
C LYS A 148 -4.66 18.53 -9.34
N GLU A 149 -5.22 17.33 -9.45
CA GLU A 149 -4.52 16.14 -9.93
C GLU A 149 -4.83 15.90 -11.41
N GLN A 150 -3.83 15.47 -12.17
CA GLN A 150 -4.04 15.06 -13.55
C GLN A 150 -4.67 13.65 -13.58
N GLY A 151 -5.96 13.59 -13.89
CA GLY A 151 -6.62 12.36 -14.29
C GLY A 151 -6.39 12.05 -15.77
N THR A 152 -6.77 10.85 -16.19
CA THR A 152 -6.70 10.42 -17.60
C THR A 152 -7.70 11.18 -18.51
N GLN A 153 -8.73 11.78 -17.91
CA GLN A 153 -9.79 12.53 -18.62
C GLN A 153 -9.76 14.04 -18.32
N GLY A 154 -8.70 14.54 -17.70
CA GLY A 154 -8.56 15.95 -17.34
C GLY A 154 -8.20 16.16 -15.87
N LEU A 155 -8.22 17.41 -15.43
CA LEU A 155 -7.90 17.78 -14.05
C LEU A 155 -9.03 17.42 -13.10
N LEU A 156 -8.66 16.92 -11.93
CA LEU A 156 -9.54 16.57 -10.83
C LEU A 156 -9.18 17.42 -9.61
N ASP A 157 -10.15 18.10 -9.01
CA ASP A 157 -9.96 18.72 -7.70
C ASP A 157 -10.06 17.63 -6.62
N ILE A 158 -8.98 17.43 -5.87
CA ILE A 158 -8.86 16.41 -4.82
C ILE A 158 -8.58 17.11 -3.49
N GLU A 159 -9.42 16.84 -2.50
CA GLU A 159 -9.19 17.19 -1.12
C GLU A 159 -8.58 15.98 -0.39
N TYR A 160 -7.38 16.17 0.16
CA TYR A 160 -6.68 15.18 0.96
C TYR A 160 -6.81 15.52 2.44
N ASP A 161 -7.28 14.56 3.24
CA ASP A 161 -7.11 14.53 4.69
C ASP A 161 -6.45 13.20 5.09
N LEU A 162 -5.12 13.23 5.15
CA LEU A 162 -4.30 12.07 5.51
C LEU A 162 -3.91 12.08 6.98
N TYR A 163 -4.33 13.10 7.74
CA TYR A 163 -4.02 13.20 9.15
C TYR A 163 -4.71 12.10 9.96
N ILE A 164 -4.05 11.63 11.01
CA ILE A 164 -4.58 10.61 11.91
C ILE A 164 -4.61 11.22 13.32
N PRO A 165 -5.79 11.56 13.87
CA PRO A 165 -5.92 12.07 15.24
C PRO A 165 -5.69 10.98 16.31
N HIS A 166 -5.23 11.38 17.50
CA HIS A 166 -5.20 10.59 18.75
C HIS A 166 -4.43 9.26 18.75
N LEU A 167 -3.12 9.29 18.55
CA LEU A 167 -2.28 8.12 18.86
C LEU A 167 -1.22 8.41 19.95
N ASP A 168 -1.27 9.58 20.59
CA ASP A 168 -0.36 9.99 21.67
C ASP A 168 -0.85 9.61 23.09
N GLU A 169 -2.08 9.11 23.24
CA GLU A 169 -2.70 8.90 24.56
C GLU A 169 -2.32 7.57 25.27
N GLU A 170 -1.67 6.62 24.60
CA GLU A 170 -1.29 5.33 25.23
C GLU A 170 0.05 5.36 26.01
N LYS A 171 0.76 6.49 26.08
CA LYS A 171 2.05 6.57 26.79
C LYS A 171 1.98 6.97 28.28
N GLU A 172 0.82 7.32 28.83
CA GLU A 172 0.67 7.69 30.25
C GLU A 172 -0.06 6.62 31.10
N GLY A 173 0.19 5.33 30.83
CA GLY A 173 -0.48 4.21 31.53
C GLY A 173 0.38 3.35 32.45
N PHE A 174 1.69 3.58 32.55
CA PHE A 174 2.57 2.83 33.45
C PHE A 174 3.66 3.74 34.04
N SER A 175 3.34 4.38 35.16
CA SER A 175 4.31 4.93 36.12
C SER A 175 4.18 4.20 37.44
#